data_AF-A0A2M7SCZ6-F1
#
_entry.id   AF-A0A2M7SCZ6-F1
#
_cell.length_a   1.000
_cell.length_b   1.000
_cell.length_c   1.000
_cell.angle_alpha   90.00
_cell.angle_beta   90.00
_cell.angle_gamma   90.00
#
_symmetry.space_group_name_H-M   'P 1'
#
loop_
_entity.id
_entity.type
_entity.pdbx_description
1 polymer ?
#
loop_
_entity_poly.entity_id
_entity_poly.type
_entity_poly.pdbx_seq_one_letter_code
_entity_poly.pdbx_strand_id
1 'polypeptide(L)'
;MLNQKGFVFEVTIFVVAAVCLFSAVFMGLVVFNTRTSRRISYSAIAFYAADGGMERAVYYLRQDPDADWSNDGADPLFNESGYRVRTYGASKNSVKVESLGTFQGVQRKIYSEITNFDAVFTSTLFSGSYIGIEGNADVEGNAVASDTIYISGSASVETPQAHTNVPLPELTDPGYYINKAVANKMNGNSGAGGNYFQGGSPVFSSLNGVIFIDKNPDGSPANINISANISTDVAWADSTFLIIYGNLIISGNVNFRGLLYVTGDLQIVGNVETRGPLIAGSISKVSGSTDLHCWSNPAYEDPHGFQSGVMAIKWMELAP
;
A
#
# COMPACT_ATOMS: atom_id res chain seq x y z
N MET A 1 -64.20 56.85 29.55
CA MET A 1 -63.48 56.26 28.38
C MET A 1 -62.12 56.91 28.08
N LEU A 2 -61.56 57.79 28.93
CA LEU A 2 -60.27 58.46 28.66
C LEU A 2 -59.00 57.61 28.94
N ASN A 3 -59.09 56.52 29.72
CA ASN A 3 -57.92 55.69 30.08
C ASN A 3 -57.51 54.62 29.06
N GLN A 4 -58.26 54.41 27.97
CA GLN A 4 -57.90 53.36 27.00
C GLN A 4 -56.80 53.79 26.02
N LYS A 5 -56.60 55.10 25.81
CA LYS A 5 -55.60 55.60 24.84
C LYS A 5 -54.15 55.46 25.32
N GLY A 6 -53.90 55.55 26.62
CA GLY A 6 -52.55 55.37 27.20
C GLY A 6 -52.06 53.92 27.09
N PHE A 7 -52.95 52.96 27.41
CA PHE A 7 -52.64 51.54 27.36
C PHE A 7 -52.27 51.06 25.94
N VAL A 8 -52.98 51.54 24.91
CA VAL A 8 -52.68 51.18 23.51
C VAL A 8 -51.28 51.65 23.09
N PHE A 9 -50.83 52.81 23.57
CA PHE A 9 -49.50 53.33 23.26
C PHE A 9 -48.40 52.49 23.91
N GLU A 10 -48.56 52.10 25.17
CA GLU A 10 -47.61 51.23 25.89
C GLU A 10 -47.49 49.85 25.22
N VAL A 11 -48.62 49.23 24.84
CA VAL A 11 -48.62 47.95 24.14
C VAL A 11 -47.94 48.07 22.77
N THR A 12 -48.19 49.16 22.03
CA THR A 12 -47.57 49.37 20.72
C THR A 12 -46.06 49.52 20.84
N ILE A 13 -45.56 50.29 21.81
CA ILE A 13 -44.13 50.42 22.07
C ILE A 13 -43.53 49.07 22.45
N PHE A 14 -44.19 48.31 23.32
CA PHE A 14 -43.71 47.00 23.74
C PHE A 14 -43.60 46.03 22.56
N VAL A 15 -44.61 45.99 21.67
CA VAL A 15 -44.60 45.15 20.47
C VAL A 15 -43.48 45.58 19.52
N VAL A 16 -43.31 46.89 19.28
CA VAL A 16 -42.23 47.40 18.43
C VAL A 16 -40.86 47.05 19.03
N ALA A 17 -40.69 47.21 20.35
CA ALA A 17 -39.44 46.85 21.03
C ALA A 17 -39.13 45.34 20.93
N ALA A 18 -40.15 44.49 21.11
CA ALA A 18 -39.99 43.04 20.96
C ALA A 18 -39.60 42.66 19.53
N VAL A 19 -40.27 43.22 18.52
CA VAL A 19 -39.95 42.98 17.10
C VAL A 19 -38.53 43.43 16.75
N CYS A 20 -38.10 44.60 17.25
CA CYS A 20 -36.72 45.07 17.07
C CYS A 20 -35.70 44.12 17.72
N LEU A 21 -35.98 43.62 18.93
CA LEU A 21 -35.09 42.71 19.63
C LEU A 21 -34.98 41.36 18.92
N PHE A 22 -36.10 40.79 18.46
CA PHE A 22 -36.09 39.56 17.65
C PHE A 22 -35.34 39.75 16.33
N SER A 23 -35.52 40.89 15.67
CA SER A 23 -34.82 41.20 14.42
C SER A 23 -33.30 41.29 14.62
N ALA A 24 -32.85 41.88 15.73
CA ALA A 24 -31.42 41.95 16.07
C ALA A 24 -30.82 40.57 16.33
N VAL A 25 -31.51 39.70 17.08
CA VAL A 25 -31.08 38.31 17.33
C VAL A 25 -31.00 37.52 16.02
N PHE A 26 -32.01 37.64 15.17
CA PHE A 26 -32.03 36.95 13.88
C PHE A 26 -30.89 37.41 12.96
N MET A 27 -30.63 38.72 12.90
CA MET A 27 -29.50 39.26 12.13
C MET A 27 -28.15 38.75 12.67
N GLY A 28 -28.01 38.63 14.00
CA GLY A 28 -26.84 38.00 14.63
C GLY A 28 -26.63 36.56 14.20
N LEU A 29 -27.68 35.74 14.17
CA LEU A 29 -27.63 34.35 13.71
C LEU A 29 -27.25 34.24 12.23
N VAL A 30 -27.80 35.10 11.37
CA VAL A 30 -27.47 35.12 9.94
C VAL A 30 -26.00 35.46 9.71
N VAL A 31 -25.47 36.46 10.42
CA VAL A 31 -24.05 36.83 10.33
C VAL A 31 -23.15 35.70 10.82
N PHE A 32 -23.53 35.05 11.93
CA PHE A 32 -22.80 33.90 12.45
C PHE A 32 -22.76 32.74 11.45
N ASN A 33 -23.92 32.33 10.92
CA ASN A 33 -24.02 31.26 9.93
C ASN A 33 -23.26 31.58 8.65
N THR A 34 -23.29 32.84 8.19
CA THR A 34 -22.55 33.28 7.00
C THR A 34 -21.04 33.19 7.23
N ARG A 35 -20.55 33.59 8.40
CA ARG A 35 -19.12 33.50 8.74
C ARG A 35 -18.66 32.05 8.85
N THR A 36 -19.45 31.19 9.50
CA THR A 36 -19.15 29.77 9.64
C THR A 36 -19.15 29.08 8.28
N SER A 37 -20.17 29.34 7.44
CA SER A 37 -20.26 28.79 6.08
C SER A 37 -19.07 29.20 5.20
N ARG A 38 -18.64 30.47 5.27
CA ARG A 38 -17.42 30.93 4.57
C ARG A 38 -16.18 30.21 5.06
N ARG A 39 -16.01 30.05 6.38
CA ARG A 39 -14.86 29.31 6.94
C ARG A 39 -14.83 27.86 6.48
N ILE A 40 -15.97 27.18 6.44
CA ILE A 40 -16.07 25.81 5.94
C ILE A 40 -15.67 25.75 4.46
N SER A 41 -16.18 26.68 3.66
CA SER A 41 -15.85 26.75 2.22
C SER A 41 -14.36 27.00 1.99
N TYR A 42 -13.76 27.95 2.72
CA TYR A 42 -12.34 28.29 2.62
C TYR A 42 -11.45 27.13 3.07
N SER A 43 -11.88 26.44 4.12
CA SER A 43 -11.25 25.25 4.66
C SER A 43 -11.24 24.09 3.65
N ALA A 44 -12.34 23.87 2.93
CA ALA A 44 -12.40 22.88 1.86
C ALA A 44 -11.43 23.23 0.71
N ILE A 45 -11.37 24.50 0.29
CA ILE A 45 -10.44 24.95 -0.76
C ILE A 45 -8.98 24.77 -0.31
N ALA A 46 -8.64 25.16 0.92
CA ALA A 46 -7.31 24.94 1.48
C ALA A 46 -6.94 23.45 1.55
N PHE A 47 -7.90 22.57 1.86
CA PHE A 47 -7.69 21.12 1.85
C PHE A 47 -7.38 20.61 0.43
N TYR A 48 -8.17 21.00 -0.58
CA TYR A 48 -7.89 20.62 -1.98
C TYR A 48 -6.54 21.15 -2.48
N ALA A 49 -6.13 22.35 -2.05
CA ALA A 49 -4.81 22.86 -2.35
C ALA A 49 -3.70 21.98 -1.74
N ALA A 50 -3.87 21.56 -0.49
CA ALA A 50 -2.94 20.64 0.17
C ALA A 50 -2.86 19.30 -0.57
N ASP A 51 -4.01 18.77 -1.00
CA ASP A 51 -4.10 17.51 -1.73
C ASP A 51 -3.37 17.57 -3.08
N GLY A 52 -3.60 18.64 -3.86
CA GLY A 52 -2.86 18.87 -5.11
C GLY A 52 -1.34 18.99 -4.91
N GLY A 53 -0.90 19.58 -3.79
CA GLY A 53 0.50 19.56 -3.39
C GLY A 53 1.03 18.16 -3.11
N MET A 54 0.26 17.33 -2.40
CA MET A 54 0.62 15.94 -2.10
C MET A 54 0.78 15.11 -3.37
N GLU A 55 -0.17 15.19 -4.30
CA GLU A 55 -0.12 14.49 -5.58
C GLU A 55 1.11 14.88 -6.40
N ARG A 56 1.45 16.18 -6.41
CA ARG A 56 2.65 16.66 -7.09
C ARG A 56 3.93 16.14 -6.43
N ALA A 57 3.96 16.04 -5.10
CA ALA A 57 5.08 15.46 -4.37
C ALA A 57 5.32 14.02 -4.75
N VAL A 58 4.25 13.22 -4.76
CA VAL A 58 4.29 11.82 -5.13
C VAL A 58 4.79 11.66 -6.56
N TYR A 59 4.31 12.49 -7.48
CA TYR A 59 4.77 12.46 -8.87
C TYR A 59 6.29 12.67 -8.99
N TYR A 60 6.87 13.64 -8.28
CA TYR A 60 8.32 13.86 -8.31
C TYR A 60 9.10 12.75 -7.61
N LEU A 61 8.64 12.29 -6.44
CA LEU A 61 9.28 11.19 -5.72
C LEU A 61 9.22 9.85 -6.48
N ARG A 62 8.29 9.69 -7.43
CA ARG A 62 8.30 8.55 -8.37
C ARG A 62 9.40 8.64 -9.41
N GLN A 63 9.83 9.86 -9.78
CA GLN A 63 10.89 10.05 -10.77
C GLN A 63 12.28 9.97 -10.13
N ASP A 64 12.40 10.51 -8.92
CA ASP A 64 13.64 10.48 -8.13
C ASP A 64 13.27 10.30 -6.65
N PRO A 65 13.24 9.05 -6.14
CA PRO A 65 12.87 8.75 -4.75
C PRO A 65 13.82 9.35 -3.71
N ASP A 66 15.06 9.64 -4.10
CA ASP A 66 16.10 10.21 -3.24
C ASP A 66 16.10 11.76 -3.29
N ALA A 67 15.30 12.37 -4.16
CA ALA A 67 15.19 13.82 -4.22
C ALA A 67 14.46 14.38 -3.00
N ASP A 68 15.15 15.25 -2.26
CA ASP A 68 14.53 16.14 -1.26
C ASP A 68 13.66 17.18 -1.98
N TRP A 69 12.46 16.78 -2.39
CA TRP A 69 11.52 17.67 -3.03
C TRP A 69 10.77 18.50 -1.99
N SER A 70 11.20 19.74 -1.82
CA SER A 70 10.46 20.75 -1.06
C SER A 70 10.23 21.99 -1.91
N ASN A 71 9.06 22.59 -1.77
CA ASN A 71 8.81 23.96 -2.24
C ASN A 71 8.53 24.85 -1.03
N ASP A 72 9.58 25.42 -0.45
CA ASP A 72 9.40 26.35 0.67
C ASP A 72 8.62 27.61 0.27
N GLY A 73 8.53 27.92 -1.03
CA GLY A 73 7.59 28.88 -1.60
C GLY A 73 6.18 28.28 -1.74
N ALA A 74 5.15 29.06 -1.36
CA ALA A 74 3.77 28.66 -1.67
C ALA A 74 3.59 28.70 -3.19
N ASP A 75 3.41 27.53 -3.81
CA ASP A 75 3.07 27.47 -5.23
C ASP A 75 1.63 27.96 -5.39
N PRO A 76 1.40 29.05 -6.12
CA PRO A 76 0.06 29.55 -6.33
C PRO A 76 -0.73 28.56 -7.19
N LEU A 77 -1.89 28.18 -6.69
CA LEU A 77 -2.97 27.58 -7.45
C LEU A 77 -3.98 28.68 -7.85
N PHE A 78 -5.11 28.28 -8.44
CA PHE A 78 -6.16 29.19 -8.85
C PHE A 78 -6.71 30.01 -7.66
N ASN A 79 -7.06 31.28 -7.92
CA ASN A 79 -7.78 32.16 -7.00
C ASN A 79 -7.12 32.40 -5.62
N GLU A 80 -5.82 32.70 -5.55
CA GLU A 80 -5.12 32.97 -4.27
C GLU A 80 -5.02 31.75 -3.33
N SER A 81 -5.41 30.56 -3.80
CA SER A 81 -5.04 29.32 -3.13
C SER A 81 -3.58 28.99 -3.44
N GLY A 82 -2.92 28.26 -2.56
CA GLY A 82 -1.58 27.75 -2.81
C GLY A 82 -1.22 26.66 -1.83
N TYR A 83 -0.20 25.89 -2.17
CA TYR A 83 0.29 24.82 -1.30
C TYR A 83 1.80 24.94 -1.08
N ARG A 84 2.24 24.36 0.02
CA ARG A 84 3.66 24.16 0.36
C ARG A 84 3.85 22.71 0.74
N VAL A 85 4.84 22.06 0.17
CA VAL A 85 5.23 20.69 0.42
C VAL A 85 6.62 20.65 1.02
N ARG A 86 6.76 19.79 2.03
CA ARG A 86 8.03 19.47 2.66
C ARG A 86 8.18 17.96 2.75
N THR A 87 9.31 17.46 2.28
CA THR A 87 9.77 16.11 2.57
C THR A 87 10.59 16.12 3.86
N TYR A 88 10.44 15.07 4.67
CA TYR A 88 11.18 14.88 5.90
C TYR A 88 11.76 13.47 5.95
N GLY A 89 12.98 13.38 6.48
CA GLY A 89 13.58 12.11 6.86
C GLY A 89 13.62 11.12 5.71
N ALA A 90 14.08 11.55 4.54
CA ALA A 90 14.37 10.68 3.41
C ALA A 90 15.41 9.65 3.85
N SER A 91 14.93 8.51 4.32
CA SER A 91 15.72 7.28 4.35
C SER A 91 15.64 6.69 2.95
N LYS A 92 16.62 5.86 2.56
CA LYS A 92 16.65 5.20 1.24
C LYS A 92 15.33 4.53 0.82
N ASN A 93 14.46 4.21 1.78
CA ASN A 93 13.27 3.40 1.57
C ASN A 93 11.97 4.08 2.05
N SER A 94 12.03 5.24 2.69
CA SER A 94 10.83 5.95 3.15
C SER A 94 11.07 7.46 3.22
N VAL A 95 10.13 8.23 2.67
CA VAL A 95 10.08 9.69 2.68
C VAL A 95 8.75 10.12 3.28
N LYS A 96 8.78 10.97 4.31
CA LYS A 96 7.55 11.57 4.84
C LYS A 96 7.25 12.85 4.10
N VAL A 97 6.03 13.03 3.62
CA VAL A 97 5.59 14.22 2.91
C VAL A 97 4.56 14.96 3.75
N GLU A 98 4.75 16.25 3.93
CA GLU A 98 3.79 17.18 4.49
C GLU A 98 3.36 18.14 3.38
N SER A 99 2.05 18.29 3.16
CA SER A 99 1.50 19.32 2.28
C SER A 99 0.60 20.26 3.07
N LEU A 100 0.89 21.56 3.02
CA LEU A 100 0.17 22.65 3.65
C LEU A 100 -0.53 23.48 2.56
N GLY A 101 -1.84 23.33 2.44
CA GLY A 101 -2.68 24.15 1.58
C GLY A 101 -3.18 25.39 2.30
N THR A 102 -3.27 26.50 1.58
CA THR A 102 -3.61 27.81 2.12
C THR A 102 -4.61 28.52 1.21
N PHE A 103 -5.63 29.16 1.79
CA PHE A 103 -6.60 29.97 1.07
C PHE A 103 -7.22 31.01 2.00
N GLN A 104 -7.14 32.30 1.65
CA GLN A 104 -7.75 33.41 2.41
C GLN A 104 -7.44 33.38 3.92
N GLY A 105 -6.20 33.03 4.29
CA GLY A 105 -5.74 32.92 5.68
C GLY A 105 -6.14 31.62 6.41
N VAL A 106 -6.94 30.75 5.79
CA VAL A 106 -7.20 29.39 6.29
C VAL A 106 -6.09 28.46 5.79
N GLN A 107 -5.59 27.61 6.67
CA GLN A 107 -4.57 26.62 6.35
C GLN A 107 -5.07 25.22 6.67
N ARG A 108 -4.72 24.25 5.83
CA ARG A 108 -4.98 22.82 6.03
C ARG A 108 -3.74 22.03 5.71
N LYS A 109 -3.48 21.00 6.52
CA LYS A 109 -2.26 20.22 6.43
C LYS A 109 -2.58 18.75 6.26
N ILE A 110 -1.86 18.10 5.35
CA ILE A 110 -1.97 16.68 5.02
C ILE A 110 -0.59 16.06 5.21
N TYR A 111 -0.55 14.87 5.80
CA TYR A 111 0.66 14.06 5.96
C TYR A 111 0.53 12.78 5.16
N SER A 112 1.63 12.32 4.59
CA SER A 112 1.76 11.02 3.94
C SER A 112 3.14 10.42 4.23
N GLU A 113 3.23 9.10 4.27
CA GLU A 113 4.49 8.38 4.30
C GLU A 113 4.62 7.58 3.00
N ILE A 114 5.70 7.81 2.29
CA ILE A 114 5.97 7.27 0.97
C ILE A 114 7.10 6.27 1.14
N THR A 115 6.78 4.98 1.03
CA THR A 115 7.79 3.91 1.08
C THR A 115 8.18 3.52 -0.34
N ASN A 116 9.48 3.45 -0.62
CA ASN A 116 9.99 2.94 -1.90
C ASN A 116 10.17 1.42 -1.80
N PHE A 117 9.43 0.67 -2.62
CA PHE A 117 9.50 -0.79 -2.71
C PHE A 117 10.34 -1.30 -3.89
N ASP A 118 11.05 -0.44 -4.62
CA ASP A 118 11.81 -0.87 -5.81
C ASP A 118 12.84 -1.95 -5.48
N ALA A 119 13.46 -1.91 -4.30
CA ALA A 119 14.38 -2.97 -3.86
C ALA A 119 13.70 -4.35 -3.70
N VAL A 120 12.41 -4.39 -3.37
CA VAL A 120 11.63 -5.63 -3.26
C VAL A 120 11.32 -6.21 -4.63
N PHE A 121 11.02 -5.33 -5.59
CA PHE A 121 10.53 -5.75 -6.90
C PHE A 121 11.63 -5.84 -7.96
N THR A 122 12.86 -5.41 -7.64
CA THR A 122 14.07 -5.62 -8.46
C THR A 122 14.98 -6.71 -7.88
N SER A 123 14.56 -7.39 -6.81
CA SER A 123 15.29 -8.51 -6.23
C SER A 123 14.73 -9.86 -6.66
N THR A 124 15.64 -10.82 -6.81
CA THR A 124 15.31 -12.24 -7.00
C THR A 124 14.79 -12.82 -5.70
N LEU A 125 15.42 -12.44 -4.59
CA LEU A 125 14.99 -12.80 -3.23
C LEU A 125 14.75 -11.54 -2.41
N PHE A 126 13.57 -11.43 -1.84
CA PHE A 126 13.27 -10.44 -0.81
C PHE A 126 12.77 -11.11 0.46
N SER A 127 13.36 -10.72 1.59
CA SER A 127 12.91 -11.13 2.91
C SER A 127 12.67 -9.93 3.81
N GLY A 128 11.49 -9.87 4.43
CA GLY A 128 11.19 -8.88 5.48
C GLY A 128 11.98 -9.10 6.79
N SER A 129 12.83 -10.12 6.86
CA SER A 129 13.66 -10.43 8.03
C SER A 129 15.02 -10.97 7.61
N TYR A 130 15.20 -12.28 7.49
CA TYR A 130 16.47 -12.91 7.16
C TYR A 130 16.36 -13.82 5.92
N ILE A 131 17.49 -14.05 5.27
CA ILE A 131 17.66 -14.97 4.15
C ILE A 131 18.74 -15.98 4.51
N GLY A 132 18.42 -17.28 4.55
CA GLY A 132 19.38 -18.37 4.69
C GLY A 132 19.54 -19.14 3.40
N ILE A 133 20.75 -19.20 2.84
CA ILE A 133 21.07 -19.93 1.61
C ILE A 133 22.22 -20.90 1.91
N GLU A 134 22.01 -22.16 1.60
CA GLU A 134 22.91 -23.26 1.96
C GLU A 134 23.06 -24.27 0.80
N GLY A 135 24.12 -25.07 0.82
CA GLY A 135 24.29 -26.18 -0.12
C GLY A 135 24.76 -25.72 -1.51
N ASN A 136 24.05 -26.12 -2.56
CA ASN A 136 24.37 -25.84 -3.96
C ASN A 136 23.27 -24.98 -4.60
N ALA A 137 22.95 -23.85 -3.96
CA ALA A 137 21.98 -22.89 -4.46
C ALA A 137 22.69 -21.74 -5.17
N ASP A 138 22.28 -21.42 -6.39
CA ASP A 138 22.74 -20.26 -7.13
C ASP A 138 21.61 -19.24 -7.24
N VAL A 139 21.92 -17.99 -6.91
CA VAL A 139 20.98 -16.87 -6.96
C VAL A 139 21.57 -15.79 -7.86
N GLU A 140 21.08 -15.73 -9.09
CA GLU A 140 21.37 -14.69 -10.06
C GLU A 140 20.47 -13.48 -9.77
N GLY A 141 21.08 -12.29 -9.62
CA GLY A 141 20.41 -11.05 -9.23
C GLY A 141 20.53 -10.66 -7.74
N ASN A 142 19.66 -9.73 -7.31
CA ASN A 142 19.73 -9.17 -5.95
C ASN A 142 19.03 -10.08 -4.93
N ALA A 143 19.66 -10.27 -3.78
CA ALA A 143 18.99 -10.80 -2.59
C ALA A 143 18.95 -9.72 -1.51
N VAL A 144 17.76 -9.34 -1.07
CA VAL A 144 17.54 -8.21 -0.16
C VAL A 144 16.86 -8.71 1.12
N ALA A 145 17.48 -8.48 2.28
CA ALA A 145 16.92 -8.83 3.58
C ALA A 145 16.86 -7.62 4.51
N SER A 146 15.84 -7.55 5.36
CA SER A 146 15.73 -6.45 6.34
C SER A 146 16.72 -6.57 7.50
N ASP A 147 17.17 -7.77 7.81
CA ASP A 147 18.14 -8.08 8.86
C ASP A 147 19.40 -8.72 8.25
N THR A 148 19.48 -10.05 8.21
CA THR A 148 20.72 -10.77 7.90
C THR A 148 20.57 -11.66 6.66
N ILE A 149 21.61 -11.75 5.84
CA ILE A 149 21.75 -12.75 4.79
C ILE A 149 22.88 -13.71 5.19
N TYR A 150 22.56 -15.00 5.32
CA TYR A 150 23.51 -16.06 5.61
C TYR A 150 23.69 -16.93 4.37
N ILE A 151 24.93 -17.07 3.90
CA ILE A 151 25.29 -17.90 2.75
C ILE A 151 26.34 -18.92 3.20
N SER A 152 26.12 -20.20 2.93
CA SER A 152 27.06 -21.26 3.32
C SER A 152 27.13 -22.40 2.29
N GLY A 153 28.17 -23.23 2.40
CA GLY A 153 28.42 -24.33 1.47
C GLY A 153 29.01 -23.83 0.15
N SER A 154 28.47 -24.29 -0.96
CA SER A 154 28.86 -23.88 -2.33
C SER A 154 27.85 -22.91 -2.95
N ALA A 155 26.97 -22.33 -2.14
CA ALA A 155 25.95 -21.41 -2.62
C ALA A 155 26.54 -20.05 -3.02
N SER A 156 25.91 -19.41 -4.01
CA SER A 156 26.27 -18.09 -4.52
C SER A 156 25.08 -17.17 -4.60
N VAL A 157 25.35 -15.88 -4.39
CA VAL A 157 24.41 -14.78 -4.61
C VAL A 157 25.17 -13.67 -5.31
N GLU A 158 24.68 -13.19 -6.44
CA GLU A 158 25.36 -12.16 -7.21
C GLU A 158 25.45 -10.84 -6.44
N THR A 159 24.31 -10.35 -5.91
CA THR A 159 24.26 -9.05 -5.21
C THR A 159 23.47 -9.14 -3.90
N PRO A 160 24.08 -9.57 -2.78
CA PRO A 160 23.43 -9.61 -1.47
C PRO A 160 23.40 -8.22 -0.81
N GLN A 161 22.23 -7.83 -0.29
CA GLN A 161 21.99 -6.59 0.46
C GLN A 161 21.22 -6.88 1.76
N ALA A 162 21.90 -6.79 2.90
CA ALA A 162 21.32 -6.98 4.23
C ALA A 162 20.99 -5.64 4.91
N HIS A 163 20.31 -5.68 6.05
CA HIS A 163 19.97 -4.53 6.89
C HIS A 163 19.14 -3.44 6.19
N THR A 164 18.20 -3.83 5.32
CA THR A 164 17.30 -2.87 4.70
C THR A 164 16.12 -2.53 5.60
N ASN A 165 15.70 -1.27 5.68
CA ASN A 165 14.49 -0.90 6.41
C ASN A 165 13.20 -1.12 5.59
N VAL A 166 13.26 -1.95 4.55
CA VAL A 166 12.09 -2.21 3.70
C VAL A 166 11.23 -3.26 4.41
N PRO A 167 9.96 -2.95 4.75
CA PRO A 167 9.05 -3.95 5.27
C PRO A 167 8.61 -4.92 4.16
N LEU A 168 8.05 -6.06 4.55
CA LEU A 168 7.35 -6.93 3.61
C LEU A 168 6.25 -6.13 2.89
N PRO A 169 6.20 -6.09 1.55
CA PRO A 169 5.16 -5.37 0.85
C PRO A 169 3.82 -6.08 1.09
N GLU A 170 2.76 -5.32 1.29
CA GLU A 170 1.40 -5.84 1.37
C GLU A 170 0.72 -5.74 -0.01
N LEU A 171 -0.19 -6.67 -0.28
CA LEU A 171 -1.05 -6.60 -1.47
C LEU A 171 -2.03 -5.43 -1.34
N THR A 172 -2.07 -4.55 -2.33
CA THR A 172 -2.95 -3.37 -2.33
C THR A 172 -4.42 -3.74 -2.53
N ASP A 173 -4.70 -4.72 -3.40
CA ASP A 173 -6.04 -5.26 -3.62
C ASP A 173 -6.02 -6.81 -3.58
N PRO A 174 -6.12 -7.41 -2.38
CA PRO A 174 -6.24 -8.86 -2.25
C PRO A 174 -7.49 -9.41 -2.97
N GLY A 175 -8.56 -8.63 -3.06
CA GLY A 175 -9.83 -9.02 -3.68
C GLY A 175 -9.68 -9.28 -5.18
N TYR A 176 -8.89 -8.46 -5.87
CA TYR A 176 -8.55 -8.67 -7.28
C TYR A 176 -7.88 -10.03 -7.53
N TYR A 177 -6.87 -10.39 -6.73
CA TYR A 177 -6.18 -11.67 -6.86
C TYR A 177 -7.04 -12.86 -6.46
N ILE A 178 -7.88 -12.73 -5.42
CA ILE A 178 -8.87 -13.74 -5.05
C ILE A 178 -9.80 -14.00 -6.24
N ASN A 179 -10.34 -12.95 -6.87
CA ASN A 179 -11.23 -13.11 -8.02
C ASN A 179 -10.54 -13.77 -9.22
N LYS A 180 -9.27 -13.39 -9.52
CA LYS A 180 -8.48 -14.08 -10.55
C LYS A 180 -8.21 -15.55 -10.21
N ALA A 181 -7.91 -15.86 -8.94
CA ALA A 181 -7.69 -17.22 -8.48
C ALA A 181 -8.96 -18.07 -8.60
N VAL A 182 -10.12 -17.52 -8.23
CA VAL A 182 -11.43 -18.17 -8.38
C VAL A 182 -11.73 -18.47 -9.85
N ALA A 183 -11.43 -17.52 -10.74
CA ALA A 183 -11.61 -17.70 -12.18
C ALA A 183 -10.63 -18.71 -12.80
N ASN A 184 -9.44 -18.87 -12.20
CA ASN A 184 -8.40 -19.77 -12.70
C ASN A 184 -8.72 -21.24 -12.37
N LYS A 185 -8.83 -22.07 -13.41
CA LYS A 185 -9.11 -23.52 -13.31
C LYS A 185 -7.94 -24.39 -13.81
N MET A 186 -6.78 -23.79 -14.08
CA MET A 186 -5.69 -24.44 -14.83
C MET A 186 -4.82 -25.40 -14.01
N ASN A 187 -5.07 -25.57 -12.71
CA ASN A 187 -4.22 -26.36 -11.80
C ASN A 187 -4.93 -27.57 -11.22
N GLY A 188 -5.81 -28.19 -12.00
CA GLY A 188 -6.56 -29.38 -11.61
C GLY A 188 -7.77 -29.10 -10.72
N ASN A 189 -8.02 -27.85 -10.34
CA ASN A 189 -9.16 -27.45 -9.51
C ASN A 189 -10.27 -26.81 -10.35
N SER A 190 -11.24 -27.62 -10.75
CA SER A 190 -12.41 -27.19 -11.54
C SER A 190 -13.62 -26.78 -10.69
N GLY A 191 -13.54 -26.88 -9.35
CA GLY A 191 -14.60 -26.51 -8.42
C GLY A 191 -14.90 -25.00 -8.40
N ALA A 192 -15.98 -24.59 -7.73
CA ALA A 192 -16.43 -23.19 -7.68
C ALA A 192 -15.35 -22.21 -7.20
N GLY A 193 -14.53 -22.61 -6.23
CA GLY A 193 -13.40 -21.82 -5.72
C GLY A 193 -12.18 -21.74 -6.64
N GLY A 194 -12.11 -22.54 -7.72
CA GLY A 194 -10.95 -22.54 -8.63
C GLY A 194 -9.65 -22.77 -7.89
N ASN A 195 -8.68 -21.87 -8.06
CA ASN A 195 -7.40 -21.87 -7.37
C ASN A 195 -7.34 -20.90 -6.17
N TYR A 196 -8.50 -20.52 -5.63
CA TYR A 196 -8.59 -19.89 -4.33
C TYR A 196 -8.81 -20.95 -3.25
N PHE A 197 -8.01 -20.89 -2.19
CA PHE A 197 -8.08 -21.78 -1.03
C PHE A 197 -8.10 -20.95 0.25
N GLN A 198 -9.00 -21.29 1.17
CA GLN A 198 -9.01 -20.72 2.51
C GLN A 198 -8.32 -21.71 3.46
N GLY A 199 -6.99 -21.58 3.59
CA GLY A 199 -6.16 -22.53 4.31
C GLY A 199 -6.09 -23.93 3.68
N GLY A 200 -5.82 -24.94 4.52
CA GLY A 200 -5.81 -26.36 4.15
C GLY A 200 -4.51 -26.86 3.51
N SER A 201 -4.60 -27.98 2.77
CA SER A 201 -3.47 -28.63 2.09
C SER A 201 -3.84 -28.91 0.62
N PRO A 202 -3.90 -27.86 -0.22
CA PRO A 202 -4.22 -28.02 -1.64
C PRO A 202 -3.16 -28.88 -2.33
N VAL A 203 -3.62 -29.66 -3.31
CA VAL A 203 -2.75 -30.45 -4.18
C VAL A 203 -2.76 -29.79 -5.56
N PHE A 204 -1.56 -29.59 -6.11
CA PHE A 204 -1.38 -28.93 -7.41
C PHE A 204 -0.89 -29.93 -8.44
N SER A 205 -1.51 -29.93 -9.62
CA SER A 205 -0.97 -30.63 -10.80
C SER A 205 0.01 -29.75 -11.59
N SER A 206 -0.06 -28.43 -11.40
CA SER A 206 0.74 -27.39 -12.06
C SER A 206 0.64 -26.09 -11.23
N LEU A 207 1.52 -25.13 -11.50
CA LEU A 207 1.48 -23.78 -10.89
C LEU A 207 1.28 -22.71 -11.97
N ASN A 208 0.09 -22.68 -12.59
CA ASN A 208 -0.25 -21.77 -13.70
C ASN A 208 -1.22 -20.68 -13.27
N GLY A 209 -1.01 -19.45 -13.74
CA GLY A 209 -1.90 -18.31 -13.48
C GLY A 209 -1.90 -17.89 -12.01
N VAL A 210 -3.00 -17.29 -11.54
CA VAL A 210 -3.11 -16.86 -10.14
C VAL A 210 -3.58 -18.00 -9.25
N ILE A 211 -2.84 -18.27 -8.18
CA ILE A 211 -3.19 -19.16 -7.08
C ILE A 211 -3.13 -18.33 -5.80
N PHE A 212 -4.22 -18.35 -5.03
CA PHE A 212 -4.33 -17.57 -3.81
C PHE A 212 -4.71 -18.48 -2.65
N ILE A 213 -3.84 -18.56 -1.65
CA ILE A 213 -4.05 -19.33 -0.43
C ILE A 213 -4.17 -18.34 0.72
N ASP A 214 -5.41 -18.14 1.16
CA ASP A 214 -5.74 -17.28 2.29
C ASP A 214 -5.49 -18.00 3.63
N LYS A 215 -5.58 -17.24 4.71
CA LYS A 215 -5.57 -17.74 6.08
C LYS A 215 -6.65 -18.81 6.30
N ASN A 216 -6.47 -19.64 7.32
CA ASN A 216 -7.51 -20.55 7.76
C ASN A 216 -8.76 -19.77 8.22
N PRO A 217 -9.95 -20.39 8.25
CA PRO A 217 -11.18 -19.71 8.69
C PRO A 217 -11.13 -19.12 10.11
N ASP A 218 -10.23 -19.62 10.96
CA ASP A 218 -9.97 -19.09 12.31
C ASP A 218 -9.01 -17.89 12.33
N GLY A 219 -8.54 -17.45 11.16
CA GLY A 219 -7.59 -16.35 10.99
C GLY A 219 -6.12 -16.74 11.17
N SER A 220 -5.81 -18.00 11.44
CA SER A 220 -4.43 -18.48 11.56
C SER A 220 -3.74 -18.59 10.18
N PRO A 221 -2.40 -18.47 10.10
CA PRO A 221 -1.67 -18.59 8.85
C PRO A 221 -1.84 -19.96 8.18
N ALA A 222 -1.91 -19.99 6.84
CA ALA A 222 -1.96 -21.23 6.08
C ALA A 222 -0.55 -21.84 5.92
N ASN A 223 -0.37 -23.10 6.31
CA ASN A 223 0.91 -23.80 6.16
C ASN A 223 0.84 -24.77 4.97
N ILE A 224 1.61 -24.50 3.93
CA ILE A 224 1.54 -25.21 2.67
C ILE A 224 2.84 -25.99 2.44
N ASN A 225 2.71 -27.24 2.01
CA ASN A 225 3.85 -28.08 1.64
C ASN A 225 3.68 -28.58 0.21
N ILE A 226 4.62 -28.21 -0.65
CA ILE A 226 4.72 -28.68 -2.03
C ILE A 226 5.83 -29.73 -2.08
N SER A 227 5.43 -30.99 -1.99
CA SER A 227 6.34 -32.15 -2.07
C SER A 227 6.32 -32.84 -3.43
N ALA A 228 5.36 -32.50 -4.30
CA ALA A 228 5.26 -33.07 -5.63
C ALA A 228 6.19 -32.34 -6.63
N ASN A 229 6.51 -33.03 -7.73
CA ASN A 229 7.23 -32.44 -8.84
C ASN A 229 6.27 -31.63 -9.69
N ILE A 230 6.37 -30.30 -9.64
CA ILE A 230 5.36 -29.42 -10.24
C ILE A 230 6.07 -28.34 -11.07
N SER A 231 5.52 -28.04 -12.24
CA SER A 231 6.02 -26.99 -13.12
C SER A 231 4.94 -25.96 -13.41
N THR A 232 5.35 -24.73 -13.62
CA THR A 232 4.61 -23.75 -14.41
C THR A 232 4.78 -24.10 -15.89
N ASP A 233 3.71 -24.00 -16.66
CA ASP A 233 3.74 -24.10 -18.11
C ASP A 233 4.33 -22.80 -18.69
N VAL A 234 5.29 -22.94 -19.59
CA VAL A 234 6.03 -21.84 -20.20
C VAL A 234 5.14 -20.81 -20.89
N ALA A 235 3.94 -21.19 -21.34
CA ALA A 235 2.99 -20.26 -21.96
C ALA A 235 2.40 -19.22 -20.99
N TRP A 236 2.59 -19.39 -19.67
CA TRP A 236 1.94 -18.59 -18.63
C TRP A 236 2.90 -17.93 -17.64
N ALA A 237 4.21 -17.97 -17.92
CA ALA A 237 5.26 -17.50 -17.02
C ALA A 237 5.06 -16.04 -16.57
N ASP A 238 4.64 -15.16 -17.48
CA ASP A 238 4.53 -13.71 -17.22
C ASP A 238 3.22 -13.31 -16.52
N SER A 239 2.35 -14.26 -16.16
CA SER A 239 1.06 -14.00 -15.51
C SER A 239 0.76 -14.97 -14.37
N THR A 240 1.79 -15.63 -13.86
CA THR A 240 1.66 -16.60 -12.78
C THR A 240 2.01 -15.95 -11.44
N PHE A 241 1.11 -16.11 -10.48
CA PHE A 241 1.22 -15.58 -9.12
C PHE A 241 0.87 -16.69 -8.15
N LEU A 242 1.80 -17.02 -7.24
CA LEU A 242 1.53 -17.89 -6.10
C LEU A 242 1.56 -17.04 -4.84
N ILE A 243 0.39 -16.77 -4.28
CA ILE A 243 0.19 -15.90 -3.12
C ILE A 243 -0.25 -16.76 -1.94
N ILE A 244 0.48 -16.68 -0.83
CA ILE A 244 0.24 -17.52 0.36
C ILE A 244 0.25 -16.66 1.62
N TYR A 245 -0.88 -16.59 2.30
CA TYR A 245 -1.03 -15.94 3.60
C TYR A 245 -0.68 -16.91 4.73
N GLY A 246 0.58 -17.32 4.75
CA GLY A 246 1.19 -18.13 5.81
C GLY A 246 2.57 -18.63 5.41
N ASN A 247 2.88 -19.89 5.71
CA ASN A 247 4.21 -20.47 5.47
C ASN A 247 4.18 -21.40 4.26
N LEU A 248 5.31 -21.50 3.55
CA LEU A 248 5.48 -22.40 2.42
C LEU A 248 6.76 -23.22 2.56
N ILE A 249 6.63 -24.53 2.38
CA ILE A 249 7.75 -25.46 2.26
C ILE A 249 7.69 -26.10 0.87
N ILE A 250 8.77 -25.99 0.11
CA ILE A 250 8.96 -26.66 -1.18
C ILE A 250 10.03 -27.73 -0.99
N SER A 251 9.60 -28.99 -1.03
CA SER A 251 10.46 -30.17 -0.88
C SER A 251 10.54 -31.03 -2.15
N GLY A 252 9.59 -30.85 -3.09
CA GLY A 252 9.62 -31.50 -4.40
C GLY A 252 10.54 -30.82 -5.41
N ASN A 253 10.60 -31.37 -6.63
CA ASN A 253 11.30 -30.70 -7.74
C ASN A 253 10.36 -29.71 -8.42
N VAL A 254 10.62 -28.40 -8.28
CA VAL A 254 9.70 -27.36 -8.77
C VAL A 254 10.38 -26.50 -9.84
N ASN A 255 9.72 -26.32 -10.98
CA ASN A 255 10.11 -25.29 -11.97
C ASN A 255 9.02 -24.23 -11.98
N PHE A 256 9.24 -23.14 -11.25
CA PHE A 256 8.26 -22.07 -11.10
C PHE A 256 8.66 -20.85 -11.92
N ARG A 257 7.71 -20.29 -12.65
CA ARG A 257 7.94 -19.04 -13.39
C ARG A 257 6.83 -18.05 -13.03
N GLY A 258 7.20 -16.91 -12.46
CA GLY A 258 6.25 -15.92 -11.97
C GLY A 258 6.63 -15.40 -10.59
N LEU A 259 5.67 -14.77 -9.93
CA LEU A 259 5.85 -14.20 -8.60
C LEU A 259 5.46 -15.21 -7.50
N LEU A 260 6.37 -15.44 -6.56
CA LEU A 260 6.06 -16.13 -5.31
C LEU A 260 5.98 -15.12 -4.16
N TYR A 261 4.82 -15.04 -3.51
CA TYR A 261 4.62 -14.17 -2.35
C TYR A 261 4.11 -14.96 -1.15
N VAL A 262 4.84 -14.89 -0.04
CA VAL A 262 4.58 -15.65 1.19
C VAL A 262 4.61 -14.70 2.38
N THR A 263 3.52 -14.55 3.12
CA THR A 263 3.52 -13.60 4.26
C THR A 263 4.35 -14.08 5.46
N GLY A 264 4.56 -15.40 5.57
CA GLY A 264 5.33 -16.04 6.62
C GLY A 264 6.70 -16.54 6.14
N ASP A 265 7.07 -17.72 6.59
CA ASP A 265 8.36 -18.36 6.31
C ASP A 265 8.33 -19.18 5.01
N LEU A 266 9.35 -19.00 4.19
CA LEU A 266 9.62 -19.78 2.98
C LEU A 266 10.82 -20.69 3.16
N GLN A 267 10.62 -21.98 2.91
CA GLN A 267 11.67 -23.00 2.88
C GLN A 267 11.70 -23.70 1.53
N ILE A 268 12.88 -23.75 0.92
CA ILE A 268 13.18 -24.50 -0.29
C ILE A 268 14.27 -25.52 0.07
N VAL A 269 13.88 -26.80 0.01
CA VAL A 269 14.73 -27.95 0.35
C VAL A 269 14.81 -28.97 -0.79
N GLY A 270 13.93 -28.89 -1.79
CA GLY A 270 13.99 -29.69 -3.02
C GLY A 270 14.92 -29.09 -4.07
N ASN A 271 14.89 -29.63 -5.29
CA ASN A 271 15.58 -29.01 -6.43
C ASN A 271 14.62 -28.04 -7.12
N VAL A 272 14.90 -26.75 -7.04
CA VAL A 272 13.97 -25.73 -7.53
C VAL A 272 14.66 -24.85 -8.56
N GLU A 273 14.03 -24.69 -9.72
CA GLU A 273 14.34 -23.60 -10.65
C GLU A 273 13.22 -22.56 -10.50
N THR A 274 13.54 -21.32 -10.16
CA THR A 274 12.56 -20.23 -10.21
C THR A 274 12.99 -19.13 -11.15
N ARG A 275 12.04 -18.67 -11.96
CA ARG A 275 12.19 -17.48 -12.80
C ARG A 275 11.19 -16.42 -12.37
N GLY A 276 11.65 -15.45 -11.61
CA GLY A 276 10.84 -14.37 -11.06
C GLY A 276 11.14 -14.10 -9.59
N PRO A 277 10.53 -13.07 -8.99
CA PRO A 277 10.81 -12.67 -7.62
C PRO A 277 10.20 -13.64 -6.61
N LEU A 278 10.97 -13.96 -5.56
CA LEU A 278 10.48 -14.63 -4.36
C LEU A 278 10.48 -13.64 -3.20
N ILE A 279 9.30 -13.32 -2.70
CA ILE A 279 9.07 -12.35 -1.63
C ILE A 279 8.49 -13.11 -0.44
N ALA A 280 9.18 -13.10 0.70
CA ALA A 280 8.70 -13.76 1.90
C ALA A 280 8.88 -12.91 3.18
N GLY A 281 8.07 -13.16 4.20
CA GLY A 281 8.30 -12.59 5.53
C GLY A 281 9.65 -13.00 6.10
N SER A 282 9.99 -14.28 5.92
CA SER A 282 11.31 -14.85 6.15
C SER A 282 11.64 -15.85 5.04
N ILE A 283 12.90 -15.92 4.62
CA ILE A 283 13.40 -17.02 3.78
C ILE A 283 14.36 -17.81 4.65
N SER A 284 13.83 -18.72 5.45
CA SER A 284 14.64 -19.42 6.44
C SER A 284 15.66 -20.36 5.84
N LYS A 285 15.36 -20.91 4.66
CA LYS A 285 16.25 -21.86 4.00
C LYS A 285 16.01 -21.92 2.50
N VAL A 286 17.06 -21.72 1.72
CA VAL A 286 17.18 -22.13 0.32
C VAL A 286 18.32 -23.13 0.24
N SER A 287 18.00 -24.36 -0.13
CA SER A 287 18.94 -25.47 -0.21
C SER A 287 18.53 -26.45 -1.30
N GLY A 288 19.25 -27.56 -1.46
CA GLY A 288 19.11 -28.45 -2.62
C GLY A 288 19.93 -27.96 -3.82
N SER A 289 19.68 -28.52 -5.00
CA SER A 289 20.21 -27.97 -6.26
C SER A 289 19.20 -26.94 -6.77
N THR A 290 19.41 -25.68 -6.40
CA THR A 290 18.43 -24.61 -6.61
C THR A 290 19.04 -23.51 -7.47
N ASP A 291 18.32 -23.07 -8.49
CA ASP A 291 18.71 -22.02 -9.42
C ASP A 291 17.60 -20.96 -9.43
N LEU A 292 17.92 -19.77 -8.92
CA LEU A 292 16.98 -18.66 -8.80
C LEU A 292 17.46 -17.51 -9.65
N HIS A 293 16.64 -17.09 -10.61
CA HIS A 293 16.92 -15.95 -11.47
C HIS A 293 15.70 -15.05 -11.60
N CYS A 294 15.89 -13.73 -11.62
CA CYS A 294 14.83 -12.77 -11.90
C CYS A 294 15.04 -12.15 -13.29
N TRP A 295 14.29 -12.62 -14.29
CA TRP A 295 14.33 -12.04 -15.64
C TRP A 295 13.33 -10.87 -15.79
N SER A 296 12.13 -11.06 -15.24
CA SER A 296 11.05 -10.08 -15.28
C SER A 296 10.25 -10.18 -13.99
N ASN A 297 9.80 -9.03 -13.49
CA ASN A 297 8.87 -9.00 -12.37
C ASN A 297 7.45 -8.70 -12.88
N PRO A 298 6.57 -9.71 -12.98
CA PRO A 298 5.20 -9.48 -13.43
C PRO A 298 4.38 -8.60 -12.47
N ALA A 299 4.82 -8.42 -11.21
CA ALA A 299 4.20 -7.47 -10.28
C ALA A 299 4.46 -6.00 -10.67
N TYR A 300 5.56 -5.71 -11.38
CA TYR A 300 5.89 -4.35 -11.81
C TYR A 300 4.91 -3.83 -12.88
N GLU A 301 4.35 -4.74 -13.69
CA GLU A 301 3.43 -4.41 -14.78
C GLU A 301 1.94 -4.55 -14.40
N ASP A 302 1.61 -5.08 -13.21
CA ASP A 302 0.22 -5.27 -12.75
C ASP A 302 -0.28 -4.06 -11.93
N PRO A 303 -1.13 -3.17 -12.50
CA PRO A 303 -1.58 -1.95 -11.82
C PRO A 303 -2.46 -2.21 -10.58
N HIS A 304 -2.95 -3.44 -10.41
CA HIS A 304 -3.75 -3.88 -9.27
C HIS A 304 -2.95 -4.73 -8.28
N GLY A 305 -1.64 -4.85 -8.52
CA GLY A 305 -0.78 -5.80 -7.86
C GLY A 305 -0.13 -5.31 -6.58
N PHE A 306 1.14 -5.66 -6.46
CA PHE A 306 2.00 -4.99 -5.50
C PHE A 306 2.38 -3.65 -6.09
N GLN A 307 2.03 -2.55 -5.43
CA GLN A 307 2.48 -1.24 -5.91
C GLN A 307 4.00 -1.14 -5.74
N SER A 308 4.74 -1.40 -6.82
CA SER A 308 6.00 -0.73 -7.07
C SER A 308 5.68 0.76 -7.22
N GLY A 309 6.43 1.58 -6.48
CA GLY A 309 6.16 3.00 -6.36
C GLY A 309 5.30 3.32 -5.14
N VAL A 310 5.95 3.95 -4.16
CA VAL A 310 5.43 5.11 -3.43
C VAL A 310 3.90 5.10 -3.25
N MET A 311 3.39 4.52 -2.15
CA MET A 311 2.23 5.03 -1.39
C MET A 311 1.76 4.01 -0.34
N ALA A 312 2.01 4.31 0.94
CA ALA A 312 1.08 3.98 2.00
C ALA A 312 0.58 5.31 2.57
N ILE A 313 -0.44 5.92 1.95
CA ILE A 313 -0.95 7.21 2.43
C ILE A 313 -1.75 6.98 3.71
N LYS A 314 -1.11 7.23 4.85
CA LYS A 314 -1.81 7.34 6.13
C LYS A 314 -2.33 8.76 6.29
N TRP A 315 -3.60 8.96 5.94
CA TRP A 315 -4.30 10.22 6.11
C TRP A 315 -4.48 10.54 7.61
N MET A 316 -3.92 11.67 8.04
CA MET A 316 -4.23 12.24 9.35
C MET A 316 -4.57 13.71 9.16
N GLU A 317 -5.86 14.04 9.19
CA GLU A 317 -6.31 15.43 9.28
C GLU A 317 -6.05 15.88 10.73
N LEU A 318 -5.08 16.78 10.92
CA LEU A 318 -4.97 17.49 12.18
C LEU A 318 -6.09 18.54 12.20
N ALA A 319 -6.92 18.47 13.25
CA ALA A 319 -7.91 19.51 13.53
C ALA A 319 -7.22 20.90 13.57
N PRO A 320 -7.90 21.96 13.10
CA PRO A 320 -7.34 23.31 13.00
C PRO A 320 -6.86 23.87 14.34
#